data_AF-A0A1H2YWM0-F1
#
_entry.id   AF-A0A1H2YWM0-F1
#
_cell.length_a   1.000
_cell.length_b   1.000
_cell.length_c   1.000
_cell.angle_alpha   90.00
_cell.angle_beta   90.00
_cell.angle_gamma   90.00
#
_symmetry.space_group_name_H-M   'P 1'
#
loop_
_entity.id
_entity.type
_entity.pdbx_description
1 polymer ?
#
loop_
_entity_poly.entity_id
_entity_poly.type
_entity_poly.pdbx_seq_one_letter_code
_entity_poly.pdbx_strand_id
1 'polypeptide(L)'
;MHVIRWSVALILVTGALMVLAAVMGFYVPDSWQYSLRIAGGVFFLLALITSGVMSIPSVHRQSKSEITREDWAFIFIICTIALFGISLCFN
;
A
#
# COMPACT_ATOMS: atom_id res chain seq x y z
N MET A 1 -7.17 -6.98 -15.71
CA MET A 1 -6.38 -7.50 -14.56
C MET A 1 -5.22 -6.55 -14.20
N HIS A 2 -5.48 -5.25 -14.04
CA HIS A 2 -4.42 -4.27 -13.71
C HIS A 2 -4.27 -4.06 -12.20
N VAL A 3 -5.38 -3.99 -11.47
CA VAL A 3 -5.45 -3.83 -10.00
C VAL A 3 -4.58 -4.87 -9.28
N ILE A 4 -4.81 -6.16 -9.53
CA ILE A 4 -4.06 -7.25 -8.88
C ILE A 4 -2.56 -7.17 -9.22
N ARG A 5 -2.21 -6.85 -10.47
CA ARG A 5 -0.81 -6.75 -10.90
C ARG A 5 -0.08 -5.61 -10.17
N TRP A 6 -0.75 -4.47 -10.00
CA TRP A 6 -0.21 -3.33 -9.25
C TRP A 6 -0.15 -3.58 -7.75
N SER A 7 -1.16 -4.23 -7.15
CA SER A 7 -1.12 -4.61 -5.73
C SER A 7 0.05 -5.56 -5.45
N VAL A 8 0.24 -6.60 -6.26
CA VAL A 8 1.36 -7.54 -6.12
C VAL A 8 2.70 -6.83 -6.31
N ALA A 9 2.82 -5.95 -7.32
CA ALA A 9 4.04 -5.18 -7.55
C ALA A 9 4.38 -4.29 -6.34
N LEU A 10 3.40 -3.61 -5.74
CA LEU A 10 3.61 -2.76 -4.57
C LEU A 10 4.06 -3.57 -3.36
N ILE A 11 3.42 -4.72 -3.09
CA ILE A 11 3.81 -5.61 -1.98
C ILE A 11 5.27 -6.08 -2.16
N LEU A 12 5.64 -6.48 -3.39
CA LEU A 12 7.01 -6.91 -3.70
C LEU A 12 8.02 -5.77 -3.53
N VAL A 13 7.69 -4.56 -3.99
CA VAL A 13 8.55 -3.38 -3.84
C VAL A 13 8.72 -3.02 -2.35
N THR A 14 7.64 -3.04 -1.57
CA THR A 14 7.71 -2.82 -0.12
C THR A 14 8.59 -3.88 0.55
N GLY A 15 8.40 -5.16 0.23
CA GLY A 15 9.24 -6.24 0.74
C GLY A 15 10.72 -6.05 0.38
N ALA A 16 11.01 -5.72 -0.88
CA ALA A 16 12.38 -5.46 -1.34
C ALA A 16 13.03 -4.27 -0.62
N LEU A 17 12.28 -3.18 -0.41
CA LEU A 17 12.75 -2.02 0.36
C LEU A 17 13.04 -2.37 1.82
N MET A 18 12.20 -3.20 2.45
CA MET A 18 12.42 -3.66 3.82
C MET A 18 13.67 -4.56 3.92
N VAL A 19 13.88 -5.46 2.96
CA VAL A 19 15.09 -6.27 2.89
C VAL A 19 16.32 -5.39 2.69
N LEU A 20 16.25 -4.42 1.79
CA LEU A 20 17.34 -3.46 1.57
C LEU A 20 17.65 -2.66 2.84
N ALA A 21 16.63 -2.19 3.55
CA ALA A 21 16.78 -1.48 4.82
C ALA A 21 17.41 -2.38 5.90
N ALA A 22 17.06 -3.67 5.94
CA ALA A 22 17.66 -4.64 6.84
C ALA A 22 19.14 -4.90 6.51
N VAL A 23 19.49 -5.07 5.23
CA VAL A 23 20.88 -5.27 4.77
C VAL A 23 21.76 -4.05 5.06
N MET A 24 21.19 -2.85 4.94
CA MET A 24 21.86 -1.58 5.27
C MET A 24 21.94 -1.30 6.77
N GLY A 25 21.37 -2.16 7.63
CA GLY A 25 21.43 -2.02 9.08
C GLY A 25 20.51 -0.94 9.67
N PHE A 26 19.53 -0.44 8.90
CA PHE A 26 18.59 0.59 9.39
C PHE A 26 17.60 0.05 10.43
N TYR A 27 17.47 -1.27 10.57
CA TYR A 27 16.49 -1.89 11.44
C TYR A 27 16.83 -3.38 11.69
N VAL A 28 16.44 -3.90 12.86
CA VAL A 28 16.74 -5.28 13.31
C VAL A 28 15.72 -6.26 12.72
N PRO A 29 16.14 -7.31 11.98
CA PRO A 29 15.24 -8.24 11.28
C PRO A 29 14.12 -8.87 12.13
N ASP A 30 14.32 -9.04 13.43
CA ASP A 30 13.35 -9.69 14.32
C ASP A 30 12.01 -8.94 14.45
N SER A 31 11.98 -7.63 14.21
CA SER A 31 10.77 -6.79 14.34
C SER A 31 9.91 -6.71 13.07
N TRP A 32 9.99 -7.70 12.18
CA TRP A 32 9.58 -7.50 10.77
C TRP A 32 8.06 -7.42 10.64
N GLN A 33 7.37 -8.09 11.55
CA GLN A 33 5.94 -7.98 11.79
C GLN A 33 5.54 -6.52 12.07
N TYR A 34 6.29 -5.81 12.91
CA TYR A 34 6.02 -4.41 13.27
C TYR A 34 6.21 -3.50 12.06
N SER A 35 7.32 -3.66 11.34
CA SER A 35 7.60 -2.89 10.13
C SER A 35 6.56 -3.15 9.03
N LEU A 36 6.04 -4.38 8.90
CA LEU A 36 4.95 -4.70 7.97
C LEU A 36 3.63 -4.02 8.39
N ARG A 37 3.32 -3.97 9.69
CA ARG A 37 2.13 -3.26 10.21
C ARG A 37 2.23 -1.77 9.96
N ILE A 38 3.40 -1.17 10.16
CA ILE A 38 3.64 0.24 9.82
C ILE A 38 3.42 0.46 8.32
N ALA A 39 4.07 -0.34 7.47
CA ALA A 39 3.93 -0.21 6.03
C ALA A 39 2.46 -0.36 5.57
N GLY A 40 1.74 -1.34 6.11
CA GLY A 40 0.30 -1.50 5.89
C GLY A 40 -0.50 -0.26 6.33
N GLY A 41 -0.19 0.30 7.51
CA GLY A 41 -0.82 1.53 7.99
C GLY A 41 -0.57 2.75 7.09
N VAL A 42 0.62 2.88 6.51
CA VAL A 42 0.92 3.93 5.52
C VAL A 42 0.07 3.76 4.26
N PHE A 43 -0.06 2.53 3.74
CA PHE A 43 -0.94 2.26 2.61
C PHE A 43 -2.40 2.56 2.92
N PHE A 44 -2.87 2.26 4.13
CA PHE A 44 -4.22 2.59 4.55
C PHE A 44 -4.45 4.10 4.58
N LEU A 45 -3.49 4.86 5.09
CA LEU A 45 -3.56 6.32 5.12
C LEU A 45 -3.55 6.91 3.70
N LEU A 46 -2.74 6.35 2.79
CA LEU A 46 -2.77 6.72 1.37
C LEU A 46 -4.11 6.38 0.70
N ALA A 47 -4.73 5.26 1.07
CA ALA A 47 -6.08 4.91 0.61
C ALA A 47 -7.12 5.94 1.05
N LEU A 48 -7.05 6.40 2.31
CA LEU A 48 -7.94 7.44 2.82
C LEU A 48 -7.71 8.79 2.16
N ILE A 49 -6.45 9.19 1.95
CA ILE A 49 -6.13 10.44 1.25
C ILE A 49 -6.64 10.38 -0.18
N THR A 50 -6.38 9.29 -0.90
CA THR A 50 -6.85 9.13 -2.28
C THR A 50 -8.38 9.12 -2.35
N SER A 51 -9.06 8.42 -1.45
CA SER A 51 -10.52 8.44 -1.34
C SER A 51 -11.07 9.82 -0.96
N GLY A 52 -10.43 10.55 -0.04
CA GLY A 52 -10.87 11.88 0.41
C GLY A 52 -10.61 12.99 -0.61
N VAL A 53 -9.51 12.92 -1.37
CA VAL A 53 -9.26 13.82 -2.50
C VAL A 53 -10.30 13.58 -3.60
N MET A 54 -10.80 12.35 -3.76
CA MET A 54 -11.88 12.02 -4.71
C MET A 54 -13.24 12.60 -4.31
N SER A 55 -13.52 12.82 -3.02
CA SER A 55 -14.78 13.41 -2.57
C SER A 55 -14.89 14.92 -2.85
N ILE A 56 -13.85 15.54 -3.40
CA ILE A 56 -13.83 16.97 -3.74
C ILE A 56 -14.36 17.18 -5.17
N PRO A 57 -15.53 17.82 -5.36
CA PRO A 57 -16.20 17.92 -6.66
C PRO A 57 -15.43 18.74 -7.71
N SER A 58 -14.49 19.60 -7.30
CA SER A 58 -13.65 20.37 -8.23
C SER A 58 -12.65 19.50 -9.01
N VAL A 59 -12.22 18.37 -8.43
CA VAL A 59 -11.28 17.42 -9.06
C VAL A 59 -11.99 16.44 -9.98
N HIS A 60 -13.28 16.18 -9.75
CA HIS A 60 -14.12 15.28 -10.54
C HIS A 60 -14.30 15.78 -11.98
N ARG A 61 -14.35 17.10 -12.21
CA ARG A 61 -14.63 17.70 -13.52
C ARG A 61 -13.44 17.64 -14.52
N GLN A 62 -12.21 17.41 -14.05
CA GLN A 62 -11.01 17.32 -14.89
C GLN A 62 -10.57 15.89 -15.23
N SER A 63 -11.11 14.87 -14.55
CA SER A 63 -10.63 13.49 -14.69
C SER A 63 -11.46 12.72 -15.71
N LYS A 64 -11.27 12.99 -17.01
CA LYS A 64 -11.90 12.27 -18.14
C LYS A 64 -11.34 10.84 -18.36
N SER A 65 -10.60 10.31 -17.38
CA SER A 65 -9.97 8.98 -17.43
C SER A 65 -10.70 8.05 -16.47
N GLU A 66 -11.70 7.35 -16.99
CA GLU A 66 -12.56 6.40 -16.26
C GLU A 66 -11.80 5.20 -15.67
N ILE A 67 -10.55 4.96 -16.07
CA ILE A 67 -9.80 3.74 -15.71
C ILE A 67 -8.80 3.93 -14.56
N THR A 68 -8.57 5.13 -14.03
CA THR A 68 -7.25 5.39 -13.40
C THR A 68 -7.23 5.95 -12.00
N ARG A 69 -8.35 6.06 -11.28
CA ARG A 69 -8.35 6.72 -9.96
C ARG A 69 -8.96 5.90 -8.83
N GLU A 70 -10.20 5.41 -8.96
CA GLU A 70 -10.84 4.56 -7.94
C GLU A 70 -10.07 3.26 -7.70
N ASP A 71 -9.47 2.71 -8.76
CA ASP A 71 -8.60 1.54 -8.69
C ASP A 71 -7.43 1.71 -7.71
N TRP A 72 -6.86 2.92 -7.54
CA TRP A 72 -5.70 3.12 -6.67
C TRP A 72 -6.02 3.07 -5.18
N ALA A 73 -7.13 3.68 -4.77
CA ALA A 73 -7.59 3.58 -3.38
C ALA A 73 -7.86 2.11 -3.02
N PHE A 74 -8.48 1.37 -3.94
CA PHE A 74 -8.73 -0.06 -3.79
C PHE A 74 -7.44 -0.89 -3.76
N ILE A 75 -6.47 -0.60 -4.64
CA ILE A 75 -5.13 -1.21 -4.63
C ILE A 75 -4.45 -1.01 -3.26
N PHE A 76 -4.52 0.19 -2.69
CA PHE A 76 -3.91 0.50 -1.39
C PHE A 76 -4.59 -0.23 -0.23
N ILE A 77 -5.92 -0.38 -0.27
CA ILE A 77 -6.66 -1.21 0.69
C ILE A 77 -6.21 -2.68 0.59
N ILE A 78 -6.11 -3.23 -0.63
CA ILE A 78 -5.63 -4.60 -0.83
C ILE A 78 -4.22 -4.78 -0.28
N CYS A 79 -3.30 -3.85 -0.60
CA CYS A 79 -1.93 -3.88 -0.07
C CYS A 79 -1.91 -3.83 1.45
N THR A 80 -2.75 -3.00 2.07
CA THR A 80 -2.90 -2.91 3.53
C THR A 80 -3.30 -4.27 4.11
N ILE A 81 -4.37 -4.88 3.59
CA ILE A 81 -4.89 -6.16 4.08
C ILE A 81 -3.84 -7.27 3.90
N ALA A 82 -3.16 -7.29 2.75
CA ALA A 82 -2.13 -8.28 2.47
C ALA A 82 -0.93 -8.15 3.42
N LEU A 83 -0.40 -6.94 3.62
CA LEU A 83 0.74 -6.70 4.51
C LEU A 83 0.40 -6.99 5.97
N PHE A 84 -0.80 -6.62 6.44
CA PHE A 84 -1.29 -6.99 7.76
C PHE A 84 -1.51 -8.51 7.88
N GLY A 85 -2.08 -9.15 6.89
CA GLY A 85 -2.30 -10.60 6.85
C GLY A 85 -0.98 -11.38 6.91
N ILE A 86 0.04 -10.92 6.16
CA ILE A 86 1.39 -11.48 6.22
C ILE A 86 1.97 -11.27 7.62
N SER A 87 1.85 -10.08 8.21
CA SER A 87 2.32 -9.82 9.58
C SER A 87 1.70 -10.78 10.62
N LEU A 88 0.44 -11.18 10.44
CA LEU A 88 -0.26 -12.09 11.36
C LEU A 88 0.11 -13.57 11.15
N CYS A 89 0.45 -13.99 9.93
CA CYS A 89 0.82 -15.39 9.65
C CYS A 89 2.11 -15.84 10.33
N PHE A 90 2.94 -14.91 10.76
CA PHE A 90 4.24 -15.20 11.36
C PHE A 90 4.32 -14.75 12.82
N ASN A 91 3.18 -14.51 13.46
CA ASN A 91 3.04 -14.12 14.86
C ASN A 91 3.09 -15.30 15.82
#